data_AF-A0A3M0FNL7-F1
#
_entry.id   AF-A0A3M0FNL7-F1
#
_cell.length_a   1.000
_cell.length_b   1.000
_cell.length_c   1.000
_cell.angle_alpha   90.00
_cell.angle_beta   90.00
_cell.angle_gamma   90.00
#
_symmetry.space_group_name_H-M   'P 1'
#
loop_
_entity.id
_entity.type
_entity.pdbx_description
1 polymer ?
#
loop_
_entity_poly.entity_id
_entity_poly.type
_entity_poly.pdbx_seq_one_letter_code
_entity_poly.pdbx_strand_id
1 'polypeptide(L)'
;MATALADASEFNNASGLEFTDISSEQWREYQFLNGQAIRINSPLKLNVSASGGHRIFDAEGISHYVPAGWIHLKWTVKDGAPNFVK
;
A
#
# COMPACT_ATOMS: atom_id res chain seq x y z
N MET A 1 12.61 -23.61 16.28
CA MET A 1 13.33 -23.27 15.03
C MET A 1 12.54 -22.17 14.35
N ALA A 2 13.11 -20.97 14.24
CA ALA A 2 12.48 -19.86 13.55
C ALA A 2 12.81 -19.98 12.06
N THR A 3 11.80 -20.22 11.24
CA THR A 3 11.91 -20.22 9.78
C THR A 3 12.33 -18.82 9.34
N ALA A 4 13.35 -18.75 8.49
CA ALA A 4 13.86 -17.52 7.91
C ALA A 4 12.72 -16.70 7.30
N LEU A 5 12.62 -15.44 7.72
CA LEU A 5 11.82 -14.45 7.03
C LEU A 5 12.37 -14.36 5.61
N ALA A 6 11.53 -14.68 4.63
CA ALA A 6 11.83 -14.47 3.22
C ALA A 6 12.36 -13.04 3.05
N ASP A 7 13.47 -12.90 2.32
CA ASP A 7 13.99 -11.61 1.87
C ASP A 7 12.81 -10.78 1.36
N ALA A 8 12.45 -9.73 2.10
CA ALA A 8 11.53 -8.73 1.59
C ALA A 8 12.15 -8.23 0.29
N SER A 9 11.56 -8.57 -0.85
CA SER A 9 12.03 -8.16 -2.17
C SER A 9 12.34 -6.66 -2.10
N GLU A 10 13.61 -6.31 -2.32
CA GLU A 10 14.08 -4.95 -2.11
C GLU A 10 13.30 -3.99 -3.03
N PHE A 11 12.73 -2.93 -2.46
CA PHE A 11 11.99 -1.95 -3.23
C PHE A 11 12.93 -1.16 -4.15
N ASN A 12 13.03 -1.56 -5.42
CA ASN A 12 13.84 -0.89 -6.42
C ASN A 12 13.04 0.18 -7.17
N ASN A 13 13.29 1.45 -6.85
CA ASN A 13 12.61 2.59 -7.47
C ASN A 13 13.49 3.32 -8.49
N ALA A 14 13.31 3.02 -9.77
CA ALA A 14 13.94 3.73 -10.88
C ALA A 14 13.02 4.78 -11.54
N SER A 15 11.85 5.08 -10.96
CA SER A 15 10.83 5.93 -11.59
C SER A 15 11.02 7.43 -11.37
N GLY A 16 11.88 7.83 -10.43
CA GLY A 16 12.02 9.22 -9.99
C GLY A 16 10.85 9.74 -9.13
N LEU A 17 9.85 8.90 -8.84
CA LEU A 17 8.74 9.25 -7.96
C LEU A 17 9.15 9.10 -6.49
N GLU A 18 8.62 9.97 -5.64
CA GLU A 18 8.76 9.85 -4.19
C GLU A 18 7.69 8.91 -3.64
N PHE A 19 8.10 8.02 -2.74
CA PHE A 19 7.20 7.09 -2.06
C PHE A 19 7.25 7.32 -0.55
N THR A 20 6.08 7.49 0.04
CA THR A 20 5.86 7.53 1.49
C THR A 20 5.92 6.12 2.06
N ASP A 21 6.55 5.96 3.22
CA ASP A 21 6.47 4.73 4.00
C ASP A 21 5.10 4.61 4.67
N ILE A 22 4.34 3.57 4.29
CA ILE A 22 3.04 3.24 4.88
C ILE A 22 3.07 1.87 5.58
N SER A 23 4.27 1.41 5.95
CA SER A 23 4.50 0.08 6.53
C SER A 23 3.84 -0.13 7.91
N SER A 24 3.27 0.91 8.51
CA SER A 24 2.40 0.81 9.70
C SER A 24 1.06 0.13 9.39
N GLU A 25 0.60 0.14 8.14
CA GLU A 25 -0.67 -0.44 7.73
C GLU A 25 -0.62 -1.98 7.76
N GLN A 26 -1.65 -2.59 8.34
CA GLN A 26 -1.90 -4.03 8.23
C GLN A 26 -2.51 -4.36 6.87
N TRP A 27 -3.45 -3.54 6.41
CA TRP A 27 -4.07 -3.64 5.09
C TRP A 27 -4.71 -2.31 4.71
N ARG A 28 -4.93 -2.13 3.41
CA ARG A 28 -5.62 -1.00 2.81
C ARG A 28 -6.68 -1.49 1.83
N GLU A 29 -7.86 -0.90 1.84
CA GLU A 29 -8.98 -1.26 0.97
C GLU A 29 -9.54 -0.02 0.25
N TYR A 30 -9.75 -0.17 -1.06
CA TYR A 30 -10.38 0.79 -1.94
C TYR A 30 -11.76 0.27 -2.33
N GLN A 31 -12.78 1.11 -2.26
CA GLN A 31 -14.14 0.78 -2.68
C GLN A 31 -14.56 1.66 -3.85
N PHE A 32 -15.12 1.05 -4.89
CA PHE A 32 -15.59 1.72 -6.10
C PHE A 32 -17.11 1.80 -6.15
N LEU A 33 -17.64 2.71 -6.99
CA LEU A 33 -19.07 2.97 -7.09
C LEU A 33 -19.90 1.73 -7.49
N ASN A 34 -19.32 0.82 -8.25
CA ASN A 34 -19.96 -0.45 -8.65
C ASN A 34 -19.94 -1.53 -7.55
N GLY A 35 -19.50 -1.20 -6.33
CA GLY A 35 -19.38 -2.14 -5.20
C GLY A 35 -18.14 -3.03 -5.23
N GLN A 36 -17.28 -2.91 -6.25
CA GLN A 36 -16.00 -3.62 -6.24
C GLN A 36 -15.08 -3.06 -5.17
N ALA A 37 -14.33 -3.96 -4.53
CA ALA A 37 -13.33 -3.61 -3.55
C ALA A 37 -11.97 -4.25 -3.89
N ILE A 38 -10.91 -3.50 -3.70
CA ILE A 38 -9.52 -3.97 -3.84
C ILE A 38 -8.87 -3.83 -2.48
N ARG A 39 -8.43 -4.95 -1.89
CA ARG A 39 -7.66 -4.95 -0.65
C ARG A 39 -6.22 -5.36 -0.93
N ILE A 40 -5.29 -4.58 -0.39
CA ILE A 40 -3.85 -4.82 -0.43
C ILE A 40 -3.41 -5.08 1.02
N ASN A 41 -2.76 -6.21 1.25
CA ASN A 41 -2.28 -6.61 2.57
C ASN A 41 -0.83 -6.19 2.75
N SER A 42 -0.45 -5.82 3.98
CA SER A 42 0.91 -5.41 4.36
C SER A 42 1.56 -4.43 3.37
N PRO A 43 0.90 -3.31 3.01
CA PRO A 43 1.49 -2.36 2.09
C PRO A 43 2.69 -1.67 2.76
N LEU A 44 3.75 -1.42 2.00
CA LEU A 44 5.01 -0.87 2.50
C LEU A 44 5.23 0.55 2.02
N LYS A 45 5.02 0.81 0.73
CA LYS A 45 5.30 2.09 0.09
C LYS A 45 4.10 2.60 -0.66
N LEU A 46 3.87 3.91 -0.63
CA LEU A 46 2.80 4.59 -1.35
C LEU A 46 3.34 5.78 -2.13
N ASN A 47 3.01 5.86 -3.41
CA ASN A 47 3.06 7.09 -4.18
C ASN A 47 1.64 7.45 -4.64
N VAL A 48 1.29 8.72 -4.60
CA VAL A 48 0.01 9.24 -5.12
C VAL A 48 0.31 10.08 -6.36
N SER A 49 -0.33 9.75 -7.49
CA SER A 49 -0.19 10.53 -8.72
C SER A 49 -0.91 11.88 -8.61
N ALA A 50 -0.54 12.84 -9.45
CA ALA A 50 -1.24 14.13 -9.53
C ALA A 50 -2.75 13.99 -9.83
N SER A 51 -3.16 12.91 -10.50
CA SER A 51 -4.56 12.58 -10.78
C SER A 51 -5.28 11.83 -9.65
N GLY A 52 -4.61 11.55 -8.53
CA GLY A 52 -5.20 10.84 -7.38
C GLY A 52 -5.17 9.31 -7.45
N GLY A 53 -4.43 8.72 -8.40
CA GLY A 53 -4.19 7.28 -8.45
C GLY A 53 -3.08 6.87 -7.47
N HIS A 54 -3.16 5.68 -6.90
CA HIS A 54 -2.19 5.19 -5.90
C HIS A 54 -1.31 4.10 -6.51
N ARG A 55 0.00 4.19 -6.28
CA ARG A 55 0.98 3.12 -6.51
C ARG A 55 1.41 2.56 -5.16
N ILE A 56 1.27 1.26 -4.97
CA ILE A 56 1.53 0.60 -3.70
C ILE A 56 2.50 -0.55 -3.94
N PHE A 57 3.56 -0.63 -3.14
CA PHE A 57 4.42 -1.80 -3.07
C PHE A 57 4.13 -2.53 -1.76
N ASP A 58 3.90 -3.83 -1.81
CA ASP A 58 3.56 -4.63 -0.62
C ASP A 58 4.71 -5.56 -0.17
N ALA A 59 4.48 -6.25 0.95
CA ALA A 59 5.45 -7.16 1.54
C ALA A 59 5.65 -8.47 0.75
N GLU A 60 4.79 -8.77 -0.22
CA GLU A 60 4.95 -9.91 -1.14
C GLU A 60 5.78 -9.53 -2.38
N GLY A 61 6.20 -8.26 -2.48
CA GLY A 61 6.96 -7.74 -3.61
C GLY A 61 6.10 -7.33 -4.81
N ILE A 62 4.79 -7.21 -4.63
CA ILE A 62 3.86 -6.88 -5.69
C ILE A 62 3.71 -5.37 -5.79
N SER A 63 3.83 -4.86 -7.02
CA SER A 63 3.53 -3.47 -7.37
C SER A 63 2.09 -3.35 -7.84
N HIS A 64 1.27 -2.66 -7.05
CA HIS A 64 -0.14 -2.37 -7.37
C HIS A 64 -0.28 -0.97 -7.93
N TYR A 65 -1.15 -0.82 -8.92
CA TYR A 65 -1.68 0.48 -9.32
C TYR A 65 -3.19 0.49 -9.16
N VAL A 66 -3.68 1.38 -8.30
CA VAL A 66 -5.11 1.62 -8.09
C VAL A 66 -5.45 2.97 -8.72
N PRO A 67 -6.22 3.02 -9.82
CA PRO A 67 -6.58 4.27 -10.45
C PRO A 67 -7.49 5.12 -9.54
N ALA A 68 -7.58 6.42 -9.85
CA ALA A 68 -8.56 7.29 -9.22
C ALA A 68 -10.01 6.81 -9.51
N GLY A 69 -10.98 7.29 -8.72
CA GLY A 69 -12.40 6.95 -8.89
C GLY A 69 -12.96 5.99 -7.83
N TRP A 70 -12.14 5.56 -6.87
CA TRP A 70 -12.65 4.99 -5.63
C TRP A 70 -13.45 6.05 -4.85
N ILE A 71 -14.53 5.62 -4.21
CA ILE A 71 -15.45 6.47 -3.44
C ILE A 71 -15.15 6.42 -1.94
N HIS A 72 -14.39 5.42 -1.50
CA HIS A 72 -13.98 5.26 -0.12
C HIS A 72 -12.64 4.52 -0.06
N LEU A 73 -11.75 5.07 0.74
CA LEU A 73 -10.45 4.48 1.09
C LEU A 73 -10.43 4.29 2.60
N LYS A 74 -10.12 3.08 3.04
CA LYS A 74 -9.96 2.75 4.46
C LYS A 74 -8.78 1.81 4.65
N TRP A 75 -8.16 1.86 5.82
CA TRP A 75 -7.07 0.98 6.19
C TRP A 75 -7.15 0.67 7.68
N THR A 76 -6.41 -0.34 8.11
CA THR A 76 -6.16 -0.61 9.53
C THR A 76 -4.66 -0.70 9.70
N VAL A 77 -4.17 -0.23 10.84
CA VAL A 77 -2.76 -0.26 11.18
C VAL A 77 -2.46 -1.40 12.15
N LYS A 78 -1.19 -1.76 12.22
CA LYS A 78 -0.68 -2.72 13.20
C LYS A 78 -0.86 -2.16 14.61
N ASP A 79 -0.98 -3.03 15.60
CA ASP A 79 -1.16 -2.63 17.00
C ASP A 79 -0.05 -1.67 17.45
N GLY A 80 -0.44 -0.53 18.03
CA GLY A 80 0.47 0.51 18.50
C GLY A 80 1.12 1.37 17.40
N ALA A 81 0.84 1.11 16.13
CA ALA A 81 1.37 1.89 15.01
C ALA A 81 0.54 3.16 14.74
N PRO A 82 1.12 4.20 14.10
CA PRO A 82 0.39 5.42 13.78
C PRO A 82 -0.69 5.18 12.72
N ASN A 83 -1.92 5.66 12.99
CA ASN A 83 -3.06 5.55 12.07
C ASN A 83 -2.89 6.35 10.77
N PHE A 84 -2.10 7.43 10.79
CA PHE A 84 -1.85 8.30 9.64
C PHE A 84 -0.36 8.61 9.55
N VAL A 85 0.18 8.56 8.34
CA VAL A 85 1.58 8.86 8.01
C VAL A 85 1.63 9.92 6.90
N LYS A 86 2.77 10.61 6.77
CA LYS A 86 2.94 11.78 5.91
C LYS A 86 3.63 11.44 4.60
#